data_AF-A0AB33C189-F1
#
_entry.id   AF-A0AB33C189-F1
#
_cell.length_a   1.000
_cell.length_b   1.000
_cell.length_c   1.000
_cell.angle_alpha   90.00
_cell.angle_beta   90.00
_cell.angle_gamma   90.00
#
_symmetry.space_group_name_H-M   'P 1'
#
loop_
_entity.id
_entity.type
_entity.pdbx_description
1 polymer ?
#
loop_
_entity_poly.entity_id
_entity_poly.type
_entity_poly.pdbx_seq_one_letter_code
_entity_poly.pdbx_strand_id
1 'polypeptide(L)' 'MNNEPTSSNSQTDWQRLDAMSDEDIDLSDCPEITPEMFAKAVVRRGLPATKAKAQVTLPIDGDVL' A
#
# COMPACT_ATOMS: atom_id res chain seq x y z
N MET A 1 -6.43 -1.88 -21.90
CA MET A 1 -6.24 -1.15 -20.63
C MET A 1 -5.77 0.23 -21.02
N ASN A 2 -6.59 1.26 -20.85
CA ASN A 2 -6.18 2.64 -21.17
C ASN A 2 -5.26 3.14 -20.05
N ASN A 3 -4.05 3.55 -20.43
CA ASN A 3 -3.04 4.11 -19.52
C ASN A 3 -3.23 5.62 -19.36
N GLU A 4 -4.47 6.07 -19.31
CA GLU A 4 -4.77 7.50 -19.19
C GLU A 4 -4.74 7.88 -17.70
N PRO A 5 -3.91 8.87 -17.30
CA PRO A 5 -3.87 9.31 -15.91
C PRO A 5 -5.26 9.84 -15.50
N THR A 6 -5.75 9.41 -14.33
CA THR A 6 -7.08 9.76 -13.82
C THR A 6 -7.24 11.24 -13.48
N SER A 7 -6.14 11.99 -13.39
CA SER A 7 -6.12 13.45 -13.41
C SER A 7 -4.79 13.95 -14.00
N SER A 8 -4.85 14.99 -14.85
CA SER A 8 -3.66 15.61 -15.45
C SER A 8 -3.01 16.67 -14.56
N ASN A 9 -3.77 17.22 -13.60
CA ASN A 9 -3.30 18.23 -12.68
C ASN A 9 -3.22 17.62 -11.29
N SER A 10 -2.04 17.66 -10.68
CA SER A 10 -1.92 17.34 -9.27
C SER A 10 -2.59 18.46 -8.46
N GLN A 11 -3.32 18.07 -7.42
CA GLN A 11 -3.89 19.02 -6.43
C GLN A 11 -2.90 19.30 -5.30
N THR A 12 -1.67 18.80 -5.43
CA THR A 12 -0.63 18.94 -4.43
C THR A 12 0.05 20.29 -4.58
N ASP A 13 0.17 21.02 -3.47
CA ASP A 13 0.97 22.24 -3.41
C ASP A 13 2.47 21.87 -3.37
N TRP A 14 3.08 21.80 -4.55
CA TRP A 14 4.49 21.44 -4.71
C TRP A 14 5.45 22.49 -4.17
N GLN A 15 5.10 23.78 -4.23
CA GLN A 15 5.96 24.84 -3.73
C GLN A 15 6.05 24.79 -2.20
N ARG A 16 4.93 24.49 -1.53
CA ARG A 16 4.91 24.26 -0.09
C ARG A 16 5.76 23.04 0.30
N LEU A 17 5.66 21.93 -0.42
CA LEU A 17 6.42 20.72 -0.10
C LEU A 17 7.92 20.89 -0.35
N ASP A 18 8.31 21.60 -1.41
CA ASP A 18 9.72 21.84 -1.75
C ASP A 18 10.44 22.74 -0.73
N ALA A 19 9.71 23.68 -0.11
CA ALA A 19 10.23 24.56 0.93
C ALA A 19 10.10 23.99 2.35
N MET A 20 9.44 22.85 2.52
CA MET A 20 9.18 22.26 3.84
C MET A 20 10.46 21.62 4.39
N SER A 21 10.77 21.89 5.66
CA SER A 21 11.87 21.22 6.36
C SER A 21 11.41 19.88 6.92
N ASP A 22 12.34 18.94 7.11
CA ASP A 22 12.02 17.62 7.68
C ASP A 22 11.36 17.72 9.07
N GLU A 23 11.68 18.77 9.83
CA GLU A 23 11.13 19.03 11.17
C GLU A 23 9.65 19.43 11.14
N ASP A 24 9.17 19.96 10.02
CA ASP A 24 7.78 20.37 9.83
C ASP A 24 6.88 19.21 9.35
N ILE A 25 7.46 18.03 9.08
CA ILE A 25 6.73 16.86 8.62
C ILE A 25 5.93 16.26 9.78
N ASP A 26 4.61 16.20 9.60
CA ASP A 26 3.72 15.57 10.56
C ASP A 26 3.82 14.04 10.50
N LEU A 27 4.37 13.46 11.57
CA LEU A 27 4.55 12.02 11.75
C LEU A 27 3.50 11.41 12.70
N SER A 28 2.44 12.15 13.03
CA SER A 28 1.38 11.68 13.94
C SER A 28 0.66 10.42 13.45
N ASP A 29 0.54 10.24 12.13
CA ASP A 29 -0.09 9.05 11.51
C ASP A 29 0.91 7.89 11.33
N CYS A 30 2.21 8.18 11.18
CA CYS A 30 3.24 7.17 10.95
C CYS A 30 4.47 7.45 11.82
N PRO A 31 4.64 6.72 12.94
CA PRO A 31 5.79 6.91 13.81
C PRO A 31 7.09 6.48 13.11
N GLU A 32 8.20 7.15 13.44
CA GLU A 32 9.50 6.81 12.89
C GLU A 32 9.91 5.36 13.22
N ILE A 33 10.53 4.71 12.24
CA ILE A 33 11.04 3.35 12.43
C ILE A 33 12.33 3.42 13.23
N THR A 34 12.28 2.97 14.48
CA THR A 34 13.48 2.89 15.32
C THR A 34 14.46 1.83 14.81
N PRO A 35 15.76 1.95 15.09
CA PRO A 35 16.75 0.93 14.71
C PRO A 35 16.42 -0.47 15.25
N GLU A 36 15.81 -0.56 16.43
CA GLU A 36 15.38 -1.83 17.03
C GLU A 36 14.20 -2.46 16.29
N MET A 37 13.28 -1.64 15.78
CA MET A 37 12.19 -2.09 14.90
C MET A 37 12.74 -2.57 13.55
N PHE A 38 13.68 -1.81 12.99
CA PHE A 38 14.32 -2.17 11.73
C PHE A 38 15.14 -3.46 11.85
N ALA A 39 15.83 -3.68 12.96
CA ALA A 39 16.59 -4.91 13.21
C ALA A 39 15.69 -6.17 13.22
N LYS A 40 14.41 -6.02 13.58
CA LYS A 40 13.41 -7.09 13.55
C LYS A 40 12.66 -7.18 12.21
N ALA A 41 12.91 -6.25 11.29
CA ALA A 41 12.22 -6.23 10.00
C ALA A 41 12.67 -7.42 9.14
N VAL A 42 11.70 -8.12 8.56
CA VAL A 42 11.95 -9.26 7.67
C VAL A 42 11.73 -8.83 6.23
N VAL A 43 12.80 -8.83 5.44
CA VAL A 43 12.71 -8.58 4.00
C VAL A 43 11.99 -9.75 3.32
N ARG A 44 10.74 -9.54 2.90
CA ARG A 44 10.02 -10.49 2.05
C ARG A 44 10.57 -10.40 0.62
N ARG A 45 11.53 -11.25 0.28
CA ARG A 45 12.01 -11.39 -1.11
C ARG A 45 11.01 -12.21 -1.92
N GLY A 46 10.24 -11.50 -2.75
CA GLY A 46 9.18 -12.08 -3.56
C GLY A 46 7.96 -12.45 -2.72
N LEU A 47 6.77 -12.32 -3.33
CA LEU A 47 5.63 -13.08 -2.84
C LEU A 47 5.99 -14.56 -2.99
N PRO A 48 5.93 -15.40 -1.94
CA PRO A 48 5.98 -16.84 -2.17
C PRO A 48 4.92 -17.11 -3.23
N ALA A 49 5.31 -17.74 -4.33
CA ALA A 49 4.40 -18.04 -5.44
C ALA A 49 3.11 -18.55 -4.81
N THR A 50 2.07 -17.72 -4.88
CA THR A 50 0.81 -17.94 -4.17
C THR A 50 0.45 -19.39 -4.43
N LYS A 51 0.36 -20.20 -3.36
CA LYS A 51 -0.06 -21.60 -3.47
C LYS A 51 -1.21 -21.61 -4.47
N ALA A 52 -1.09 -22.40 -5.54
CA ALA A 52 -2.06 -22.39 -6.62
C ALA A 52 -3.46 -22.42 -6.01
N LYS A 53 -4.35 -21.54 -6.46
CA LYS A 53 -5.70 -21.42 -5.89
C LYS A 53 -6.31 -22.82 -5.83
N ALA A 54 -6.72 -23.25 -4.64
CA ALA A 54 -7.39 -24.52 -4.50
C ALA A 54 -8.78 -24.41 -5.17
N GLN A 55 -9.09 -25.34 -6.07
CA GLN A 55 -10.44 -25.46 -6.59
C GLN A 55 -11.34 -26.04 -5.50
N VAL A 56 -12.43 -25.34 -5.17
CA VAL A 56 -13.44 -25.80 -4.21
C VAL A 56 -14.78 -25.86 -4.93
N THR A 57 -15.44 -27.02 -4.89
CA THR A 57 -16.81 -27.20 -5.36
C THR A 57 -17.73 -27.08 -4.15
N LEU A 58 -18.49 -25.98 -4.07
CA LEU A 58 -19.47 -25.74 -3.01
C LEU A 58 -20.87 -25.82 -3.61
N PRO A 59 -21.74 -26.76 -3.18
CA PRO A 59 -23.14 -26.74 -3.56
C PRO A 59 -23.83 -25.54 -2.92
N ILE A 60 -24.59 -24.79 -3.72
CA ILE A 60 -25.38 -23.64 -3.28
C ILE A 60 -26.86 -24.01 -3.50
N ASP A 61 -27.70 -23.71 -2.51
CA ASP A 61 -29.15 -23.92 -2.61
C ASP A 61 -29.76 -22.95 -3.65
N GLY A 62 -30.80 -23.38 -4.36
CA GLY A 62 -31.44 -22.55 -5.40
C GLY A 62 -32.12 -21.30 -4.83
N ASP A 63 -32.48 -21.32 -3.54
CA ASP A 63 -33.18 -20.23 -2.86
C ASP A 63 -32.24 -19.08 -2.41
N VAL A 64 -30.92 -19.21 -2.61
CA VAL A 64 -29.92 -18.19 -2.21
C VAL A 64 -29.18 -17.53 -3.41
N LEU A 65 -29.73 -17.67 -4.63
CA LEU A 65 -29.26 -16.97 -5.84
C LEU A 65 -30.10 -15.73 -6.16
#